data_AF-A0A4R8LGK5-F1
#
_entry.id   AF-A0A4R8LGK5-F1
#
_cell.length_a   1.000
_cell.length_b   1.000
_cell.length_c   1.000
_cell.angle_alpha   90.00
_cell.angle_beta   90.00
_cell.angle_gamma   90.00
#
_symmetry.space_group_name_H-M   'P 1'
#
loop_
_entity.id
_entity.type
_entity.pdbx_description
1 polymer ?
#
loop_
_entity_poly.entity_id
_entity_poly.type
_entity_poly.pdbx_seq_one_letter_code
_entity_poly.pdbx_strand_id
1 'polypeptide(L)' 'MKAHPQVAARILSPLWGNIPAQTVDLANTRRSYDIVPVRSGQLGDQQHIADTYYAARMIPKPLNASDILIWTPRATAQP' A
#
# COMPACT_ATOMS: atom_id res chain seq x y z
N MET A 1 -2.75 -4.25 13.11
CA MET A 1 -3.31 -5.58 12.72
C MET A 1 -2.39 -6.75 13.05
N LYS A 2 -1.06 -6.62 12.99
CA LYS A 2 -0.12 -7.72 13.30
C LYS A 2 -0.19 -8.25 14.75
N ALA A 3 -0.62 -7.43 15.72
CA ALA A 3 -0.69 -7.85 17.13
C ALA A 3 -1.76 -8.93 17.40
N HIS A 4 -2.84 -8.99 16.61
CA HIS A 4 -3.96 -9.93 16.81
C HIS A 4 -4.49 -10.46 15.47
N PRO A 5 -3.69 -11.27 14.74
CA PRO A 5 -3.99 -11.62 13.36
C PRO A 5 -5.24 -12.51 13.24
N GLN A 6 -5.48 -13.39 14.21
CA GLN A 6 -6.69 -14.23 14.28
C GLN A 6 -7.97 -13.42 14.52
N VAL A 7 -7.91 -12.38 15.35
CA VAL A 7 -9.04 -11.49 15.62
C VAL A 7 -9.36 -10.67 14.36
N ALA A 8 -8.32 -10.14 13.71
CA ALA A 8 -8.47 -9.45 12.43
C ALA A 8 -9.10 -10.37 11.37
N ALA A 9 -8.67 -11.63 11.29
CA ALA A 9 -9.20 -12.57 10.31
C ALA A 9 -10.69 -12.88 10.50
N ARG A 10 -11.17 -13.01 11.74
CA ARG A 10 -12.61 -13.19 12.03
C ARG A 10 -13.45 -11.99 11.61
N ILE A 11 -12.95 -10.77 11.81
CA ILE A 11 -13.62 -9.53 11.40
C ILE A 11 -13.63 -9.40 9.87
N LEU A 12 -12.51 -9.69 9.23
CA LEU A 12 -12.31 -9.45 7.80
C LEU A 12 -12.95 -10.51 6.89
N SER A 13 -13.06 -11.77 7.37
CA SER A 13 -13.68 -12.89 6.65
C SER A 13 -15.02 -12.53 5.96
N PRO A 14 -16.06 -12.05 6.68
CA PRO A 14 -17.33 -11.69 6.04
C PRO A 14 -17.20 -10.45 5.14
N LEU A 15 -16.33 -9.49 5.48
CA LEU A 15 -16.15 -8.26 4.72
C LEU A 15 -15.49 -8.48 3.35
N TRP A 16 -14.69 -9.54 3.21
CA TRP A 16 -13.99 -9.87 1.96
C TRP A 16 -14.73 -10.93 1.13
N GLY A 17 -16.04 -11.10 1.34
CA GLY A 17 -16.84 -12.05 0.58
C GLY A 17 -16.84 -13.47 1.17
N ASN A 18 -16.81 -13.59 2.49
CA ASN A 18 -16.83 -14.85 3.24
C ASN A 18 -15.62 -15.77 2.95
N ILE A 19 -14.44 -15.18 2.69
CA ILE A 19 -13.19 -15.93 2.56
C ILE A 19 -12.89 -16.63 3.90
N PRO A 20 -12.52 -17.93 3.92
CA PRO A 20 -12.21 -18.64 5.15
C PRO A 20 -11.21 -17.90 6.03
N ALA A 21 -11.50 -17.80 7.33
CA ALA A 21 -10.67 -17.02 8.27
C ALA A 21 -9.19 -17.45 8.28
N GLN A 22 -8.89 -18.74 8.10
CA GLN A 22 -7.51 -19.23 8.00
C GLN A 22 -6.78 -18.67 6.76
N THR A 23 -7.49 -18.53 5.63
CA THR A 23 -6.95 -17.92 4.41
C THR A 23 -6.70 -16.43 4.61
N VAL A 24 -7.62 -15.74 5.30
CA VAL A 24 -7.47 -14.31 5.65
C VAL A 24 -6.30 -14.10 6.60
N ASP A 25 -6.12 -14.98 7.58
CA ASP A 25 -5.01 -14.95 8.53
C ASP A 25 -3.67 -15.08 7.80
N LEU A 26 -3.52 -16.12 6.96
CA LEU A 26 -2.34 -16.32 6.12
C LEU A 26 -2.05 -15.13 5.19
N ALA A 27 -3.10 -14.55 4.59
CA ALA A 27 -2.93 -13.36 3.75
C ALA A 27 -2.42 -12.17 4.57
N ASN A 28 -2.90 -12.00 5.81
CA ASN A 28 -2.47 -10.93 6.70
C ASN A 28 -1.04 -11.11 7.21
N THR A 29 -0.55 -12.35 7.42
CA THR A 29 0.85 -12.58 7.82
C THR A 29 1.84 -12.22 6.72
N ARG A 30 1.43 -12.32 5.45
CA ARG A 30 2.25 -11.96 4.28
C ARG A 30 2.24 -10.46 3.95
N ARG A 31 1.43 -9.65 4.64
CA ARG A 31 1.41 -8.19 4.45
C ARG A 31 2.63 -7.57 5.13
N SER A 32 3.53 -7.03 4.32
CA SER A 32 4.78 -6.41 4.78
C SER A 32 4.71 -4.89 4.87
N TYR A 33 3.63 -4.26 4.43
CA TYR A 33 3.56 -2.80 4.32
C TYR A 33 3.08 -2.12 5.61
N ASP A 34 3.87 -1.18 6.10
CA ASP A 34 3.46 -0.21 7.12
C ASP A 34 2.92 1.06 6.45
N ILE A 35 1.98 1.73 7.11
CA ILE A 35 1.45 3.02 6.64
C ILE A 35 2.37 4.11 7.19
N VAL A 36 3.22 4.65 6.33
CA VAL A 36 4.15 5.74 6.66
C VAL A 36 4.02 6.87 5.64
N PRO A 37 4.33 8.13 6.03
CA PRO A 37 4.36 9.24 5.09
C PRO A 37 5.39 9.00 3.98
N VAL A 38 5.01 9.31 2.74
CA VAL A 38 5.92 9.28 1.59
C VAL A 38 6.90 10.45 1.68
N ARG A 39 8.17 10.19 1.35
CA ARG A 39 9.23 11.19 1.22
C ARG A 39 9.64 11.32 -0.24
N SER A 40 10.06 12.51 -0.67
CA SER A 40 10.48 12.76 -2.06
C SER A 40 11.55 11.78 -2.55
N GLY A 41 12.54 11.47 -1.70
CA GLY A 41 13.58 10.49 -2.02
C GLY A 41 13.10 9.05 -2.22
N GLN A 42 11.83 8.74 -1.88
CA GLN A 42 11.22 7.42 -2.09
C GLN A 42 10.48 7.30 -3.43
N LEU A 43 10.41 8.37 -4.22
CA LEU A 43 9.73 8.36 -5.52
C LEU A 43 10.54 7.67 -6.64
N GLY A 44 11.79 7.29 -6.38
CA GLY A 44 12.64 6.60 -7.36
C GLY A 44 12.02 5.29 -7.88
N ASP A 45 11.47 4.46 -6.99
CA ASP A 45 10.81 3.21 -7.39
C ASP A 45 9.55 3.48 -8.23
N GLN A 46 8.82 4.56 -7.93
CA GLN A 46 7.65 4.97 -8.71
C GLN A 46 8.04 5.46 -10.11
N GLN A 47 9.16 6.17 -10.23
CA GLN A 47 9.71 6.54 -11.54
C GLN A 47 10.08 5.30 -12.34
N HIS A 48 10.77 4.33 -11.72
CA HIS A 48 11.16 3.09 -12.41
C HIS A 48 9.96 2.29 -12.94
N ILE A 49 8.88 2.19 -12.15
CA ILE A 49 7.62 1.56 -12.58
C ILE A 49 7.02 2.34 -13.76
N ALA A 50 6.94 3.68 -13.65
CA ALA A 50 6.39 4.52 -14.72
C ALA A 50 7.16 4.37 -16.04
N ASP A 51 8.48 4.36 -15.98
CA ASP A 51 9.37 4.19 -17.14
C ASP A 51 9.14 2.81 -17.78
N THR A 52 9.02 1.77 -16.97
CA THR A 52 8.75 0.39 -17.44
C THR A 52 7.41 0.32 -18.17
N TYR A 53 6.37 0.93 -17.62
CA TYR A 53 5.04 0.94 -18.23
C TYR A 53 5.01 1.75 -19.53
N TYR A 54 5.76 2.87 -19.58
CA TYR A 54 5.87 3.66 -20.80
C TYR A 54 6.62 2.90 -21.90
N ALA A 55 7.74 2.26 -21.56
CA ALA A 55 8.51 1.42 -22.49
C ALA A 55 7.67 0.25 -23.02
N ALA A 56 6.83 -0.35 -22.16
CA ALA A 56 5.89 -1.40 -22.53
C ALA A 56 4.63 -0.88 -23.26
N ARG A 57 4.50 0.43 -23.49
CA ARG A 57 3.32 1.09 -24.09
C ARG A 57 2.01 0.82 -23.34
N MET A 58 2.09 0.54 -22.04
CA MET A 58 0.93 0.36 -21.16
C MET A 58 0.34 1.70 -20.69
N ILE A 59 1.11 2.79 -20.79
CA ILE A 59 0.64 4.16 -20.57
C ILE A 59 0.97 5.04 -21.78
N PRO A 60 0.12 6.03 -22.09
CA PRO A 60 0.22 6.78 -23.34
C PRO A 60 1.29 7.89 -23.33
N LYS A 61 1.79 8.28 -22.16
CA LYS A 61 2.74 9.38 -21.98
C LYS A 61 3.75 9.04 -20.88
N PRO A 62 5.00 9.53 -20.99
CA PRO A 62 5.95 9.43 -19.89
C PRO A 62 5.43 10.22 -18.69
N LEU A 63 5.76 9.75 -17.49
CA LEU A 63 5.39 10.38 -16.22
C LEU A 63 6.68 10.73 -15.48
N ASN A 64 6.74 11.92 -14.91
CA ASN A 64 7.75 12.27 -13.92
C ASN A 64 7.13 12.13 -12.53
N ALA A 65 7.55 11.12 -11.76
CA ALA A 65 7.02 10.82 -10.44
C ALA A 65 7.24 11.97 -9.45
N SER A 66 8.29 12.78 -9.64
CA SER A 66 8.59 13.93 -8.78
C SER A 66 7.61 15.10 -8.93
N ASP A 67 6.82 15.12 -10.02
CA ASP A 67 5.78 16.14 -10.21
C ASP A 67 4.52 15.85 -9.37
N ILE A 68 4.46 14.68 -8.71
CA ILE A 68 3.33 14.29 -7.86
C ILE A 68 3.43 15.00 -6.51
N LEU A 69 2.34 15.66 -6.11
CA LEU A 69 2.21 16.30 -4.80
C LEU A 69 2.25 15.25 -3.68
N ILE A 70 3.23 15.39 -2.78
CA ILE A 70 3.30 14.58 -1.56
C ILE A 70 2.44 15.25 -0.49
N TRP A 71 1.36 14.56 -0.10
CA TRP A 71 0.55 14.98 1.04
C TRP A 71 1.31 14.72 2.35
N THR A 72 1.36 15.73 3.22
CA THR A 72 1.96 15.62 4.55
C THR A 72 0.87 15.57 5.62
N PRO A 73 0.78 14.49 6.42
CA PRO A 73 -0.16 14.43 7.53
C PRO A 73 0.14 15.55 8.52
N ARG A 74 -0.90 16.26 8.97
CA ARG A 74 -0.76 17.17 10.11
C ARG A 74 -0.41 16.33 11.32
N ALA A 75 0.67 16.68 12.03
CA ALA A 75 1.02 16.00 13.27
C ALA A 75 -0.19 16.04 14.22
N THR A 76 -0.74 14.88 14.53
CA THR A 76 -1.66 14.72 15.65
C THR A 76 -0.88 15.09 16.91
N ALA A 77 -1.24 16.20 17.55
CA ALA A 77 -0.88 16.42 18.95
C ALA A 77 -1.44 15.23 19.72
N GLN A 78 -0.54 14.37 20.19
CA GLN A 78 -0.90 13.16 20.91
C GLN A 78 -1.19 13.57 22.37
N PRO A 79 -2.39 13.31 22.92
CA PRO A 79 -2.62 13.39 24.36
C PRO A 79 -1.83 12.32 25.11
#